data_AF-A0A8J4YG06-F1
#
_entry.id   AF-A0A8J4YG06-F1
#
_cell.length_a   1.000
_cell.length_b   1.000
_cell.length_c   1.000
_cell.angle_alpha   90.00
_cell.angle_beta   90.00
_cell.angle_gamma   90.00
#
_symmetry.space_group_name_H-M   'P 1'
#
loop_
_entity.id
_entity.type
_entity.pdbx_description
1 polymer ?
#
loop_
_entity_poly.entity_id
_entity_poly.type
_entity_poly.pdbx_seq_one_letter_code
_entity_poly.pdbx_strand_id
1 'polypeptide(L)'
;MSAGMADDRDRSVYLKLEALKDIRLQVLLKASCHRAKVVAVERLRGRLAQEVEVVQTEEASLAEYRAEMELLLQEKMAHVEELRQIHADINAMESIIKSAEDLRNKSLEHARRLYDEYHPLKQEVSRLAVQQLGHDLNLPNLTAEDDPVPHDFFEKAGVEWSMEHDDLRGGGLSLPALSAMSAPPSFLSPQGPLPAPLRTTPHKADQRPLPPPPGPPPPSFRQQPPPMKSCLSCHQQIHRNAPICPLCKAKSRSRNPKKPKKKD
;
A
#
# COMPACT_ATOMS: atom_id res chain seq x y z
N MET A 1 -102.97 19.21 -45.48
CA MET A 1 -101.51 19.46 -45.63
C MET A 1 -100.77 19.61 -44.29
N SER A 2 -101.45 19.79 -43.14
CA SER A 2 -100.79 20.00 -41.84
C SER A 2 -100.23 18.75 -41.15
N ALA A 3 -100.68 17.54 -41.48
CA ALA A 3 -100.20 16.30 -40.82
C ALA A 3 -98.77 15.89 -41.23
N GLY A 4 -98.37 16.13 -42.48
CA GLY A 4 -97.02 15.80 -42.97
C GLY A 4 -95.92 16.72 -42.40
N MET A 5 -96.25 17.98 -42.09
CA MET A 5 -95.30 18.91 -41.46
C MET A 5 -95.01 18.59 -39.99
N ALA A 6 -95.94 17.91 -39.30
CA ALA A 6 -95.71 17.44 -37.93
C ALA A 6 -94.75 16.24 -37.90
N ASP A 7 -94.93 15.29 -38.82
CA ASP A 7 -94.07 14.10 -38.96
C ASP A 7 -92.62 14.45 -39.36
N ASP A 8 -92.44 15.40 -40.29
CA ASP A 8 -91.11 15.91 -40.65
C ASP A 8 -90.39 16.62 -39.48
N ARG A 9 -91.16 17.32 -38.64
CA ARG A 9 -90.64 18.00 -37.45
C ARG A 9 -90.21 16.98 -36.39
N ASP A 10 -91.00 15.93 -36.17
CA ASP A 10 -90.67 14.87 -35.22
C ASP A 10 -89.47 14.04 -35.68
N ARG A 11 -89.37 13.76 -36.98
CA ARG A 11 -88.18 13.14 -37.59
C ARG A 11 -86.93 14.01 -37.43
N SER A 12 -87.05 15.32 -37.61
CA SER A 12 -85.95 16.27 -37.37
C SER A 12 -85.51 16.29 -35.91
N VAL A 13 -86.46 16.26 -34.97
CA VAL A 13 -86.18 16.18 -33.53
C VAL A 13 -85.45 14.88 -33.18
N TYR A 14 -85.89 13.75 -33.75
CA TYR A 14 -85.23 12.46 -33.55
C TYR A 14 -83.78 12.45 -34.05
N LEU A 15 -83.52 12.97 -35.26
CA LEU A 15 -82.16 13.08 -35.81
C LEU A 15 -81.26 13.98 -34.97
N LYS A 16 -81.79 15.09 -34.45
CA LYS A 16 -81.05 15.98 -33.53
C LYS A 16 -80.73 15.27 -32.22
N LEU A 17 -81.66 14.50 -31.68
CA LEU A 17 -81.45 13.74 -30.44
C LEU A 17 -80.37 12.67 -30.62
N GLU A 18 -80.35 11.97 -31.75
CA GLU A 18 -79.32 10.97 -32.05
C GLU A 18 -77.93 11.60 -32.20
N ALA A 19 -77.83 12.72 -32.93
CA ALA A 19 -76.59 13.50 -33.02
C ALA A 19 -76.09 13.98 -31.64
N LEU A 20 -77.00 14.38 -30.73
CA LEU A 20 -76.64 14.74 -29.36
C LEU A 20 -76.13 13.55 -28.54
N LYS A 21 -76.69 12.35 -28.73
CA LYS A 21 -76.19 11.12 -28.08
C LYS A 21 -74.78 10.79 -28.58
N ASP A 22 -74.53 10.90 -29.87
CA ASP A 22 -73.21 10.66 -30.48
C ASP A 22 -72.15 11.64 -29.97
N ILE A 23 -72.48 12.93 -29.93
CA ILE A 23 -71.60 13.96 -29.36
C ILE A 23 -71.30 13.65 -27.89
N ARG A 24 -72.32 13.30 -27.10
CA ARG A 24 -72.16 12.93 -25.69
C ARG A 24 -71.25 11.72 -25.53
N LEU A 25 -71.43 10.67 -26.33
CA LEU A 25 -70.60 9.47 -26.30
C LEU A 25 -69.15 9.78 -26.68
N GLN A 26 -68.94 10.61 -27.71
CA GLN A 26 -67.61 11.04 -28.13
C GLN A 26 -66.90 11.84 -27.04
N VAL A 27 -67.60 12.74 -26.34
CA VAL A 27 -67.05 13.50 -25.21
C VAL A 27 -66.66 12.58 -24.05
N LEU A 28 -67.51 11.61 -23.70
CA LEU A 28 -67.21 10.65 -22.64
C LEU A 28 -66.00 9.78 -22.97
N LEU A 29 -65.87 9.31 -24.22
CA LEU A 29 -64.72 8.53 -24.66
C LEU A 29 -63.42 9.36 -24.61
N LYS A 30 -63.45 10.62 -25.09
CA LYS A 30 -62.31 11.54 -24.98
C LYS A 30 -61.92 11.81 -23.54
N ALA A 31 -62.89 12.03 -22.65
CA ALA A 31 -62.64 12.23 -21.22
C ALA A 31 -62.04 10.99 -20.56
N SER A 32 -62.50 9.78 -20.91
CA SER A 32 -61.92 8.52 -20.43
C SER A 32 -60.47 8.33 -20.91
N CYS A 33 -60.21 8.55 -22.20
CA CYS A 33 -58.86 8.50 -22.77
C CYS A 33 -57.94 9.55 -22.11
N HIS A 34 -58.43 10.77 -21.90
CA HIS A 34 -57.69 11.83 -21.21
C HIS A 34 -57.32 11.41 -19.79
N ARG A 35 -58.28 10.91 -18.99
CA ARG A 35 -58.01 10.41 -17.64
C ARG A 35 -56.96 9.30 -17.63
N ALA A 36 -57.05 8.34 -18.56
CA ALA A 36 -56.06 7.27 -18.66
C ALA A 36 -54.65 7.81 -18.96
N LYS A 37 -54.53 8.80 -19.85
CA LYS A 37 -53.25 9.46 -20.15
C LYS A 37 -52.70 10.24 -18.95
N VAL A 38 -53.55 10.96 -18.22
CA VAL A 38 -53.13 11.68 -17.00
C VAL A 38 -52.56 10.71 -15.97
N VAL A 39 -53.23 9.58 -15.71
CA VAL A 39 -52.73 8.55 -14.78
C VAL A 39 -51.40 7.96 -15.26
N ALA A 40 -51.25 7.72 -16.57
CA ALA A 40 -50.00 7.22 -17.13
C ALA A 40 -48.85 8.23 -16.97
N VAL A 41 -49.11 9.52 -17.16
CA VAL A 41 -48.13 10.59 -16.94
C VAL A 41 -47.70 10.64 -15.48
N GLU A 42 -48.63 10.63 -14.52
CA GLU A 42 -48.28 10.64 -13.10
C GLU A 42 -47.46 9.41 -12.68
N ARG A 43 -47.78 8.23 -13.23
CA ARG A 43 -46.99 7.02 -13.01
C ARG A 43 -45.57 7.16 -13.56
N LEU A 44 -45.41 7.70 -14.76
CA LEU A 44 -44.09 7.93 -15.36
C LEU A 44 -43.30 8.99 -14.59
N ARG A 45 -43.97 10.06 -14.14
CA ARG A 45 -43.36 11.11 -13.32
C ARG A 45 -42.82 10.56 -12.01
N GLY A 46 -43.58 9.72 -11.30
CA GLY A 46 -43.13 9.09 -10.07
C GLY A 46 -41.91 8.19 -10.28
N ARG A 47 -41.92 7.37 -11.33
CA ARG A 47 -40.76 6.53 -11.69
C ARG A 47 -39.53 7.37 -12.05
N LEU A 48 -39.72 8.43 -12.84
CA LEU A 48 -38.62 9.32 -13.21
C LEU A 48 -38.02 10.00 -11.98
N ALA A 49 -38.85 10.46 -11.04
CA ALA A 49 -38.37 11.06 -9.80
C ALA A 49 -37.50 10.09 -8.97
N GLN A 50 -37.92 8.82 -8.87
CA GLN A 50 -37.15 7.79 -8.19
C GLN A 50 -35.80 7.53 -8.88
N GLU A 51 -35.77 7.41 -10.21
CA GLU A 51 -34.52 7.20 -10.95
C GLU A 51 -33.56 8.40 -10.77
N VAL A 52 -34.10 9.63 -10.74
CA VAL A 52 -33.29 10.83 -10.47
C VAL A 52 -32.68 10.78 -9.07
N GLU A 53 -33.42 10.37 -8.05
CA GLU A 53 -32.91 10.23 -6.68
C GLU A 53 -31.81 9.15 -6.58
N VAL A 54 -31.99 8.02 -7.29
CA VAL A 54 -30.96 6.97 -7.39
C VAL A 54 -29.70 7.53 -8.02
N VAL A 55 -29.80 8.24 -9.15
CA VAL A 55 -28.64 8.85 -9.82
C VAL A 55 -27.92 9.84 -8.91
N GLN A 56 -28.66 10.69 -8.19
CA GLN A 56 -28.06 11.65 -7.25
C GLN A 56 -27.30 10.96 -6.11
N THR A 57 -27.83 9.85 -5.60
CA THR A 57 -27.18 9.06 -4.56
C THR A 57 -25.89 8.43 -5.09
N GLU A 58 -25.93 7.83 -6.28
CA GLU A 58 -24.75 7.25 -6.93
C GLU A 58 -23.70 8.31 -7.27
N GLU A 59 -24.10 9.51 -7.70
CA GLU A 59 -23.19 10.64 -7.94
C GLU A 59 -22.47 11.08 -6.66
N ALA A 60 -23.18 11.12 -5.52
CA ALA A 60 -22.58 11.41 -4.23
C ALA A 60 -21.57 10.33 -3.81
N SER A 61 -21.94 9.05 -3.92
CA SER A 61 -21.02 7.94 -3.62
C SER A 61 -19.78 7.95 -4.53
N LEU A 62 -19.94 8.24 -5.83
CA LEU A 62 -18.81 8.38 -6.75
C LEU A 62 -17.90 9.54 -6.37
N ALA A 63 -18.44 10.65 -5.88
CA ALA A 63 -17.64 11.77 -5.38
C ALA A 63 -16.82 11.35 -4.14
N GLU A 64 -17.42 10.64 -3.20
CA GLU A 64 -16.74 10.10 -2.02
C GLU A 64 -15.60 9.14 -2.40
N TYR A 65 -15.83 8.22 -3.34
CA TYR A 65 -14.78 7.29 -3.78
C TYR A 65 -13.61 7.97 -4.50
N ARG A 66 -13.88 9.05 -5.22
CA ARG A 66 -12.83 9.87 -5.85
C ARG A 66 -12.00 10.60 -4.81
N ALA A 67 -12.65 11.19 -3.80
CA ALA A 67 -11.96 11.85 -2.70
C ALA A 67 -11.10 10.86 -1.89
N GLU A 68 -11.62 9.66 -1.60
CA GLU A 68 -10.86 8.61 -0.92
C GLU A 68 -9.62 8.18 -1.73
N MET A 69 -9.76 8.06 -3.05
CA MET A 69 -8.62 7.76 -3.93
C MET A 69 -7.54 8.85 -3.87
N GLU A 70 -7.93 10.12 -3.81
CA GLU A 70 -7.00 11.24 -3.68
C GLU A 70 -6.25 11.20 -2.34
N LEU A 71 -6.95 10.89 -1.24
CA LEU A 71 -6.33 10.72 0.08
C LEU A 71 -5.31 9.57 0.10
N LEU A 72 -5.66 8.42 -0.47
CA LEU A 72 -4.74 7.28 -0.57
C LEU A 72 -3.48 7.60 -1.40
N LEU A 73 -3.62 8.38 -2.46
CA LEU A 73 -2.48 8.85 -3.25
C LEU A 73 -1.62 9.83 -2.45
N GLN A 74 -2.22 10.69 -1.64
CA GLN A 74 -1.51 11.59 -0.74
C GLN A 74 -0.74 10.82 0.34
N GLU A 75 -1.35 9.84 0.99
CA GLU A 75 -0.70 8.97 1.98
C GLU A 75 0.48 8.20 1.36
N LYS A 76 0.30 7.64 0.17
CA LYS A 76 1.39 7.01 -0.59
C LYS A 76 2.56 7.99 -0.77
N MET A 77 2.28 9.25 -1.12
CA MET A 77 3.34 10.23 -1.30
C MET A 77 4.02 10.62 0.02
N ALA A 78 3.28 10.68 1.12
CA ALA A 78 3.85 10.89 2.45
C ALA A 78 4.85 9.76 2.81
N HIS A 79 4.50 8.50 2.56
CA HIS A 79 5.41 7.37 2.80
C HIS A 79 6.67 7.40 1.92
N VAL A 80 6.57 7.89 0.68
CA VAL A 80 7.75 8.08 -0.18
C VAL A 80 8.71 9.09 0.44
N GLU A 81 8.19 10.16 1.05
CA GLU A 81 9.01 11.17 1.70
C GLU A 81 9.62 10.65 3.01
N GLU A 82 8.89 9.86 3.80
CA GLU A 82 9.44 9.15 4.96
C GLU A 82 10.61 8.25 4.57
N LEU A 83 10.48 7.49 3.48
CA LEU A 83 11.58 6.67 2.94
C LEU A 83 12.76 7.53 2.48
N ARG A 84 12.51 8.69 1.89
CA ARG A 84 13.57 9.62 1.48
C ARG A 84 14.33 10.16 2.70
N GLN A 85 13.63 10.48 3.78
CA GLN A 85 14.22 10.93 5.04
C GLN A 85 15.09 9.83 5.67
N ILE A 86 14.59 8.60 5.74
CA ILE A 86 15.37 7.46 6.26
C ILE A 86 16.68 7.29 5.49
N HIS A 87 16.66 7.38 4.15
CA HIS A 87 17.89 7.32 3.35
C HIS A 87 18.84 8.49 3.67
N ALA A 88 18.32 9.70 3.88
CA ALA A 88 19.15 10.84 4.27
C ALA A 88 19.79 10.63 5.65
N ASP A 89 19.04 10.09 6.61
CA ASP A 89 19.53 9.79 7.96
C ASP A 89 20.59 8.68 7.95
N ILE A 90 20.40 7.63 7.14
CA ILE A 90 21.41 6.58 6.92
C ILE A 90 22.71 7.20 6.39
N ASN A 91 22.63 8.02 5.34
CA ASN A 91 23.81 8.65 4.76
C ASN A 91 24.52 9.58 5.78
N ALA A 92 23.75 10.29 6.62
CA ALA A 92 24.30 11.11 7.68
C ALA A 92 25.05 10.27 8.73
N MET A 93 24.47 9.15 9.16
CA MET A 93 25.10 8.24 10.11
C MET A 93 26.37 7.59 9.53
N GLU A 94 26.35 7.16 8.26
CA GLU A 94 27.53 6.64 7.56
C GLU A 94 28.67 7.67 7.53
N SER A 95 28.33 8.93 7.26
CA SER A 95 29.30 10.02 7.28
C SER A 95 29.89 10.26 8.68
N ILE A 96 29.08 10.16 9.74
CA ILE A 96 29.54 10.32 11.13
C ILE A 96 30.48 9.17 11.51
N ILE A 97 30.11 7.92 11.19
CA ILE A 97 30.94 6.73 11.46
C ILE A 97 32.30 6.90 10.76
N LYS A 98 32.30 7.21 9.47
CA LYS A 98 33.54 7.42 8.71
C LYS A 98 34.42 8.51 9.32
N SER A 99 33.83 9.66 9.69
CA SER A 99 34.58 10.74 10.34
C SER A 99 35.17 10.33 11.69
N ALA A 100 34.46 9.50 12.46
CA ALA A 100 34.92 8.99 13.74
C ALA A 100 36.06 7.97 13.58
N GLU A 101 35.96 7.09 12.59
CA GLU A 101 37.03 6.15 12.23
C GLU A 101 38.30 6.88 11.78
N ASP A 102 38.15 7.92 10.94
CA ASP A 102 39.27 8.77 10.51
C ASP A 102 39.95 9.46 11.70
N LEU A 103 39.18 9.95 12.67
CA LEU A 103 39.72 10.58 13.87
C LEU A 103 40.44 9.55 14.75
N ARG A 104 39.82 8.39 14.98
CA ARG A 104 40.42 7.27 15.72
C ARG A 104 41.75 6.85 15.10
N ASN A 105 41.80 6.68 13.77
CA ASN A 105 43.01 6.29 13.05
C ASN A 105 44.13 7.33 13.21
N LYS A 106 43.81 8.63 13.10
CA LYS A 106 44.78 9.72 13.37
C LYS A 106 45.32 9.67 14.79
N SER A 107 44.46 9.47 15.79
CA SER A 107 44.88 9.33 17.19
C SER A 107 45.77 8.10 17.41
N LEU A 108 45.44 6.97 16.78
CA LEU A 108 46.23 5.74 16.84
C LEU A 108 47.62 5.94 16.20
N GLU A 109 47.68 6.54 15.02
CA GLU A 109 48.95 6.88 14.36
C GLU A 109 49.82 7.80 15.21
N HIS A 110 49.21 8.79 15.85
CA HIS A 110 49.91 9.70 16.77
C HIS A 110 50.46 8.95 17.99
N ALA A 111 49.65 8.09 18.63
CA ALA A 111 50.09 7.27 19.75
C ALA A 111 51.22 6.30 19.34
N ARG A 112 51.17 5.74 18.13
CA ARG A 112 52.22 4.87 17.60
C ARG A 112 53.54 5.61 17.45
N ARG A 113 53.53 6.82 16.90
CA ARG A 113 54.75 7.66 16.79
C ARG A 113 55.35 7.96 18.17
N LEU A 114 54.52 8.33 19.14
CA LEU A 114 54.98 8.56 20.52
C LEU A 114 55.58 7.29 21.14
N TYR A 115 54.98 6.12 20.91
CA TYR A 115 55.51 4.85 21.41
C TYR A 115 56.85 4.50 20.75
N ASP A 116 56.98 4.71 19.44
CA ASP A 116 58.21 4.49 18.68
C ASP A 116 59.36 5.40 19.19
N GLU A 117 59.06 6.58 19.74
CA GLU A 117 60.03 7.48 20.41
C GLU A 117 60.30 7.11 21.88
N TYR A 118 59.25 6.76 22.64
CA TYR A 118 59.33 6.44 24.07
C TYR A 118 60.07 5.12 24.33
N HIS A 119 59.78 4.07 23.57
CA HIS A 119 60.30 2.73 23.81
C HIS A 119 61.85 2.67 23.79
N PRO A 120 62.57 3.21 22.78
CA PRO A 120 64.04 3.22 22.80
C PRO A 120 64.62 4.07 23.94
N LEU A 121 63.97 5.20 24.29
CA LEU A 121 64.38 6.02 25.43
C LEU A 121 64.24 5.27 26.75
N LYS A 122 63.13 4.56 26.96
CA LYS A 122 62.91 3.68 28.12
C LYS A 122 64.02 2.64 28.23
N GLN A 123 64.37 1.98 27.13
CA GLN A 123 65.46 0.99 27.09
C GLN A 123 66.81 1.59 27.48
N GLU A 124 67.14 2.78 26.97
CA GLU A 124 68.39 3.46 27.28
C GLU A 124 68.45 3.92 28.75
N VAL A 125 67.35 4.45 29.29
CA VAL A 125 67.25 4.81 30.72
C VAL A 125 67.44 3.58 31.60
N SER A 126 66.78 2.46 31.28
CA SER A 126 66.97 1.20 31.99
C SER A 126 68.43 0.71 31.92
N ARG A 127 69.08 0.82 30.76
CA ARG A 127 70.50 0.46 30.58
C ARG A 127 71.42 1.33 31.43
N LEU A 128 71.22 2.65 31.43
CA LEU A 128 72.01 3.61 32.20
C LEU A 128 71.79 3.43 33.72
N ALA A 129 70.56 3.17 34.15
CA ALA A 129 70.24 2.89 35.55
C ALA A 129 71.01 1.67 36.06
N VAL A 130 70.98 0.56 35.31
CA VAL A 130 71.75 -0.65 35.65
C VAL A 130 73.26 -0.37 35.66
N GLN A 131 73.77 0.39 34.69
CA GLN A 131 75.20 0.69 34.56
C GLN A 131 75.74 1.59 35.69
N GLN A 132 74.95 2.53 36.20
CA GLN A 132 75.41 3.55 37.16
C GLN A 132 75.04 3.26 38.61
N LEU A 133 73.93 2.57 38.87
CA LEU A 133 73.35 2.40 40.21
C LEU A 133 73.35 0.95 40.71
N GLY A 134 73.72 -0.01 39.86
CA GLY A 134 73.74 -1.45 40.19
C GLY A 134 72.36 -2.11 40.11
N HIS A 135 72.34 -3.46 40.09
CA HIS A 135 71.14 -4.26 39.85
C HIS A 135 70.06 -4.22 40.96
N ASP A 136 70.36 -3.65 42.13
CA ASP A 136 69.53 -3.80 43.34
C ASP A 136 68.51 -2.67 43.58
N LEU A 137 68.45 -1.65 42.73
CA LEU A 137 67.47 -0.57 42.83
C LEU A 137 66.31 -0.82 41.86
N ASN A 138 65.21 -1.35 42.40
CA ASN A 138 63.92 -1.41 41.72
C ASN A 138 63.42 0.03 41.50
N LEU A 139 63.77 0.63 40.35
CA LEU A 139 63.31 1.95 39.96
C LEU A 139 61.81 1.85 39.58
N PRO A 140 60.92 2.54 40.31
CA PRO A 140 59.52 2.63 39.92
C PRO A 140 59.41 3.23 38.52
N ASN A 141 58.47 2.76 37.69
CA ASN A 141 58.17 3.27 36.34
C ASN A 141 59.06 2.77 35.19
N LEU A 142 59.94 1.77 35.40
CA LEU A 142 60.73 1.11 34.35
C LEU A 142 60.41 -0.40 34.22
N THR A 143 59.46 -0.90 35.01
CA THR A 143 59.06 -2.30 34.96
C THR A 143 58.12 -2.58 33.78
N ALA A 144 57.98 -3.85 33.37
CA ALA A 144 57.05 -4.23 32.31
C ALA A 144 55.57 -4.01 32.71
N GLU A 145 55.29 -3.98 34.02
CA GLU A 145 53.95 -3.79 34.57
C GLU A 145 53.50 -2.31 34.57
N ASP A 146 54.44 -1.36 34.46
CA ASP A 146 54.18 0.08 34.43
C ASP A 146 54.03 0.64 33.00
N ASP A 147 54.04 -0.21 31.96
CA ASP A 147 53.99 0.28 30.58
C ASP A 147 52.60 0.83 30.21
N PRO A 148 52.49 2.09 29.71
CA PRO A 148 51.20 2.68 29.37
C PRO A 148 50.52 2.04 28.16
N VAL A 149 51.21 1.15 27.44
CA VAL A 149 50.71 0.49 26.22
C VAL A 149 50.78 -1.03 26.37
N PRO A 150 49.63 -1.73 26.35
CA PRO A 150 49.59 -3.19 26.31
C PRO A 150 50.29 -3.75 25.06
N HIS A 151 50.94 -4.91 25.20
CA HIS A 151 51.76 -5.54 24.16
C HIS A 151 51.03 -5.73 22.80
N ASP A 152 49.71 -5.94 22.82
CA ASP A 152 48.92 -6.18 21.60
C ASP A 152 48.01 -4.99 21.21
N PHE A 153 48.19 -3.83 21.85
CA PHE A 153 47.28 -2.69 21.72
C PHE A 153 47.18 -2.20 20.27
N PHE A 154 48.32 -2.03 19.60
CA PHE A 154 48.36 -1.55 18.22
C PHE A 154 47.94 -2.60 17.18
N GLU A 155 48.04 -3.90 17.49
CA GLU A 155 47.58 -4.97 16.60
C GLU A 155 46.05 -5.16 16.67
N LYS A 156 45.44 -4.96 17.86
CA LYS A 156 43.99 -5.16 18.05
C LYS A 156 43.14 -3.93 17.70
N ALA A 157 43.68 -2.71 17.82
CA ALA A 157 42.93 -1.47 17.68
C ALA A 157 42.29 -1.20 16.30
N GLY A 158 42.56 -2.02 15.27
CA GLY A 158 41.95 -1.93 13.94
C GLY A 158 41.02 -3.09 13.55
N VAL A 159 41.00 -4.21 14.29
CA VAL A 159 40.36 -5.47 13.85
C VAL A 159 38.99 -5.68 14.51
N GLU A 160 38.84 -5.30 15.78
CA GLU A 160 37.69 -5.65 16.62
C GLU A 160 36.36 -5.04 16.12
N TRP A 161 36.39 -3.87 15.48
CA TRP A 161 35.19 -3.15 15.04
C TRP A 161 34.70 -3.52 13.63
N SER A 162 35.53 -4.20 12.82
CA SER A 162 35.14 -4.62 11.46
C SER A 162 34.30 -5.90 11.44
N MET A 163 34.34 -6.70 12.50
CA MET A 163 33.82 -8.08 12.47
C MET A 163 32.32 -8.18 12.76
N GLU A 164 31.73 -7.24 13.51
CA GLU A 164 30.33 -7.37 13.97
C GLU A 164 29.28 -6.83 12.96
N HIS A 165 29.68 -6.14 11.89
CA HIS A 165 28.73 -5.57 10.92
C HIS A 165 28.54 -6.41 9.64
N ASP A 166 29.32 -7.49 9.46
CA ASP A 166 29.24 -8.35 8.25
C ASP A 166 28.15 -9.43 8.35
N ASP A 167 27.77 -9.85 9.57
CA ASP A 167 26.79 -10.92 9.78
C ASP A 167 25.32 -10.54 9.49
N LEU A 168 25.03 -9.24 9.31
CA LEU A 168 23.74 -8.75 8.79
C LEU A 168 23.79 -8.40 7.29
N ARG A 169 24.95 -8.53 6.65
CA ARG A 169 25.17 -8.31 5.21
C ARG A 169 25.22 -9.63 4.41
N GLY A 170 24.59 -10.68 4.95
CA GLY A 170 24.49 -11.97 4.30
C GLY A 170 23.64 -11.93 3.02
N GLY A 171 24.29 -11.79 1.86
CA GLY A 171 23.64 -12.09 0.58
C GLY A 171 24.29 -11.57 -0.69
N GLY A 172 25.50 -12.02 -1.04
CA GLY A 172 25.81 -12.36 -2.43
C GLY A 172 26.68 -11.39 -3.24
N LEU A 173 27.78 -11.99 -3.74
CA LEU A 173 28.56 -11.66 -4.94
C LEU A 173 29.62 -10.56 -4.81
N SER A 174 30.84 -11.02 -4.53
CA SER A 174 32.08 -10.40 -4.96
C SER A 174 32.07 -10.19 -6.49
N LEU A 175 32.35 -8.97 -6.94
CA LEU A 175 32.82 -8.69 -8.29
C LEU A 175 34.02 -7.75 -8.22
N PRO A 176 35.09 -7.99 -9.00
CA PRO A 176 36.26 -7.14 -8.99
C PRO A 176 36.01 -5.86 -9.79
N ALA A 177 36.71 -4.81 -9.38
CA ALA A 177 36.76 -3.52 -10.06
C ALA A 177 37.26 -3.66 -11.51
N LEU A 178 36.55 -3.03 -12.45
CA LEU A 178 37.13 -2.59 -13.71
C LEU A 178 36.67 -1.16 -13.99
N SER A 179 37.67 -0.32 -14.20
CA SER A 179 37.56 1.03 -14.70
C SER A 179 37.05 1.05 -16.15
N ALA A 180 36.41 2.17 -16.48
CA ALA A 180 36.50 2.87 -17.76
C ALA A 180 35.38 2.68 -18.81
N MET A 181 34.79 3.86 -19.13
CA MET A 181 34.33 4.35 -20.44
C MET A 181 32.83 4.32 -20.81
N SER A 182 32.38 5.53 -21.16
CA SER A 182 31.45 5.88 -22.25
C SER A 182 29.93 5.88 -22.00
N ALA A 183 29.34 7.00 -22.39
CA ALA A 183 27.93 7.39 -22.28
C ALA A 183 27.01 6.75 -23.37
N PRO A 184 25.79 7.31 -23.60
CA PRO A 184 24.42 6.78 -23.36
C PRO A 184 23.89 5.96 -24.59
N PRO A 185 22.59 5.58 -24.80
CA PRO A 185 21.32 6.06 -24.23
C PRO A 185 20.20 5.00 -24.02
N SER A 186 19.00 5.47 -23.65
CA SER A 186 17.69 5.05 -24.20
C SER A 186 16.61 4.76 -23.15
N PHE A 187 15.75 5.76 -23.01
CA PHE A 187 14.35 5.67 -22.63
C PHE A 187 13.65 4.49 -23.34
N LEU A 188 13.08 3.55 -22.58
CA LEU A 188 12.05 2.64 -23.08
C LEU A 188 10.93 2.51 -22.03
N SER A 189 9.81 3.15 -22.35
CA SER A 189 8.50 2.82 -21.81
C SER A 189 8.08 1.41 -22.23
N PRO A 190 7.27 0.69 -21.44
CA PRO A 190 6.40 -0.35 -21.97
C PRO A 190 4.96 0.18 -22.07
N GLN A 191 4.46 0.27 -23.30
CA GLN A 191 3.03 0.28 -23.61
C GLN A 191 2.42 -1.07 -23.21
N GLY A 192 1.29 -1.02 -22.50
CA GLY A 192 0.39 -2.16 -22.26
C GLY A 192 -1.02 -1.83 -22.79
N PRO A 193 -1.83 -2.83 -23.15
CA PRO A 193 -2.81 -2.72 -24.24
C PRO A 193 -4.20 -2.25 -23.82
N LEU A 194 -4.89 -1.63 -24.78
CA LEU A 194 -6.31 -1.24 -24.77
C LEU A 194 -7.24 -2.43 -24.46
N PRO A 195 -8.36 -2.23 -23.73
CA PRO A 195 -9.49 -3.15 -23.78
C PRO A 195 -10.57 -2.65 -24.76
N ALA A 196 -11.02 -3.57 -25.62
CA ALA A 196 -12.18 -3.45 -26.50
C ALA A 196 -13.50 -3.70 -25.73
N PRO A 197 -14.67 -3.33 -26.28
CA PRO A 197 -15.90 -3.12 -25.50
C PRO A 197 -16.64 -4.42 -25.18
N LEU A 198 -17.22 -4.47 -23.98
CA LEU A 198 -18.06 -5.57 -23.52
C LEU A 198 -19.45 -5.53 -24.19
N ARG A 199 -19.82 -6.65 -24.80
CA ARG A 199 -21.14 -6.96 -25.34
C ARG A 199 -22.17 -7.08 -24.22
N THR A 200 -23.31 -6.43 -24.41
CA THR A 200 -24.53 -6.56 -23.62
C THR A 200 -25.20 -7.92 -23.84
N THR A 201 -25.51 -8.64 -22.77
CA THR A 201 -26.56 -9.68 -22.75
C THR A 201 -27.57 -9.38 -21.64
N PRO A 202 -28.86 -9.65 -21.84
CA PRO A 202 -29.92 -9.27 -20.91
C PRO A 202 -30.17 -10.39 -19.90
N HIS A 203 -30.00 -10.13 -18.61
CA HIS A 203 -30.44 -11.04 -17.56
C HIS A 203 -31.40 -10.35 -16.60
N LYS A 204 -32.59 -10.98 -16.57
CA LYS A 204 -33.74 -10.90 -15.66
C LYS A 204 -33.53 -10.17 -14.33
N ALA A 205 -34.48 -9.29 -14.04
CA ALA A 205 -34.71 -8.65 -12.76
C ALA A 205 -34.94 -9.68 -11.64
N ASP A 206 -34.08 -9.65 -10.63
CA ASP A 206 -34.27 -10.31 -9.34
C ASP A 206 -34.55 -9.22 -8.30
N GLN A 207 -35.69 -9.33 -7.63
CA GLN A 207 -36.18 -8.38 -6.64
C GLN A 207 -35.35 -8.53 -5.36
N ARG A 208 -34.53 -7.53 -5.03
CA ARG A 208 -33.86 -7.46 -3.72
C ARG A 208 -34.60 -6.46 -2.80
N PRO A 209 -34.95 -6.82 -1.55
CA PRO A 209 -35.56 -5.89 -0.59
C PRO A 209 -34.58 -4.79 -0.15
N LEU A 210 -35.12 -3.59 0.09
CA LEU A 210 -34.40 -2.41 0.60
C LEU A 210 -33.81 -2.64 2.01
N PRO A 211 -32.67 -2.01 2.35
CA PRO A 211 -32.11 -2.06 3.71
C PRO A 211 -32.86 -1.13 4.69
N PRO A 212 -32.87 -1.44 6.00
CA PRO A 212 -33.49 -0.60 7.05
C PRO A 212 -32.63 0.61 7.44
N PRO A 213 -33.21 1.65 8.09
CA PRO A 213 -32.54 2.91 8.44
C PRO A 213 -31.42 2.77 9.49
N PRO A 214 -30.49 3.76 9.58
CA PRO A 214 -29.27 3.66 10.36
C PRO A 214 -29.55 3.75 11.87
N GLY A 215 -29.17 2.70 12.59
CA GLY A 215 -29.05 2.70 14.05
C GLY A 215 -27.68 3.22 14.52
N PRO A 216 -27.52 3.44 15.84
CA PRO A 216 -26.26 3.91 16.41
C PRO A 216 -25.10 2.93 16.16
N PRO A 217 -23.85 3.42 16.06
CA PRO A 217 -22.71 2.61 15.64
C PRO A 217 -22.48 1.44 16.61
N PRO A 218 -22.39 0.19 16.13
CA PRO A 218 -22.03 -0.94 16.97
C PRO A 218 -20.57 -0.82 17.44
N PRO A 219 -20.22 -1.38 18.61
CA PRO A 219 -18.85 -1.37 19.09
C PRO A 219 -17.94 -2.06 18.07
N SER A 220 -16.82 -1.41 17.71
CA SER A 220 -15.83 -1.96 16.78
C SER A 220 -15.49 -3.40 17.13
N PHE A 221 -15.97 -4.32 16.30
CA PHE A 221 -15.47 -5.68 16.24
C PHE A 221 -13.99 -5.56 15.85
N ARG A 222 -13.09 -5.59 16.84
CA ARG A 222 -11.65 -5.73 16.60
C ARG A 222 -11.46 -7.05 15.86
N GLN A 223 -11.38 -6.99 14.54
CA GLN A 223 -11.03 -8.13 13.71
C GLN A 223 -9.62 -8.54 14.14
N GLN A 224 -9.54 -9.67 14.86
CA GLN A 224 -8.24 -10.29 15.07
C GLN A 224 -7.65 -10.59 13.68
N PRO A 225 -6.40 -10.18 13.42
CA PRO A 225 -5.78 -10.46 12.14
C PRO A 225 -5.80 -11.98 11.88
N PRO A 226 -6.16 -12.40 10.66
CA PRO A 226 -6.34 -13.81 10.35
C PRO A 226 -5.05 -14.60 10.58
N PRO A 227 -5.13 -15.86 11.04
CA PRO A 227 -3.96 -16.66 11.36
C PRO A 227 -3.06 -16.84 10.12
N MET A 228 -1.77 -16.55 10.29
CA MET A 228 -0.76 -16.64 9.23
C MET A 228 0.04 -17.95 9.31
N LYS A 229 0.72 -18.33 8.21
CA LYS A 229 1.71 -19.43 8.14
C LYS A 229 2.97 -18.94 7.42
N SER A 230 4.14 -19.49 7.72
CA SER A 230 5.37 -19.19 6.96
C SER A 230 5.45 -19.99 5.66
N CYS A 231 5.91 -19.36 4.58
CA CYS A 231 6.22 -20.03 3.33
C CYS A 231 7.39 -21.01 3.52
N LEU A 232 7.31 -22.22 2.95
CA LEU A 232 8.39 -23.22 3.03
C LEU A 232 9.64 -22.88 2.19
N SER A 233 9.54 -21.91 1.28
CA SER A 233 10.65 -21.54 0.38
C SER A 233 11.31 -20.24 0.80
N CYS A 234 10.53 -19.17 1.00
CA CYS A 234 11.07 -17.85 1.38
C CYS A 234 10.83 -17.48 2.85
N HIS A 235 10.21 -18.36 3.64
CA HIS A 235 9.95 -18.17 5.08
C HIS A 235 9.05 -16.98 5.47
N GLN A 236 8.58 -16.20 4.49
CA GLN A 236 7.68 -15.07 4.71
C GLN A 236 6.29 -15.49 5.16
N GLN A 237 5.66 -14.64 5.97
CA GLN A 237 4.29 -14.86 6.46
C GLN A 237 3.27 -14.71 5.33
N ILE A 238 2.47 -15.75 5.12
CA ILE A 238 1.38 -15.81 4.14
C ILE A 238 0.09 -16.27 4.82
N HIS A 239 -1.06 -15.94 4.24
CA HIS A 239 -2.35 -16.39 4.77
C HIS A 239 -2.40 -17.93 4.91
N ARG A 240 -2.93 -18.47 6.02
CA ARG A 240 -2.90 -19.92 6.33
C ARG A 240 -3.48 -20.81 5.23
N ASN A 241 -4.48 -20.31 4.50
CA ASN A 241 -5.13 -21.03 3.39
C ASN A 241 -4.59 -20.66 1.99
N ALA A 242 -3.53 -19.84 1.87
CA ALA A 242 -2.97 -19.50 0.56
C ALA A 242 -2.38 -20.76 -0.13
N PRO A 243 -2.79 -21.08 -1.37
CA PRO A 243 -2.28 -22.25 -2.11
C PRO A 243 -0.88 -22.01 -2.70
N ILE A 244 -0.51 -20.75 -2.92
CA ILE A 244 0.76 -20.32 -3.50
C ILE A 244 1.25 -19.08 -2.73
N CYS A 245 2.56 -18.97 -2.50
CA CYS A 245 3.14 -17.77 -1.90
C CYS A 245 3.02 -16.57 -2.87
N PRO A 246 2.45 -15.42 -2.47
CA PRO A 246 2.32 -14.27 -3.36
C PRO A 246 3.69 -13.69 -3.76
N LEU A 247 4.69 -13.84 -2.89
CA LEU A 247 6.04 -13.29 -3.06
C LEU A 247 6.89 -14.16 -3.99
N CYS A 248 7.09 -15.44 -3.68
CA CYS A 248 8.00 -16.31 -4.44
C CYS A 248 7.32 -17.31 -5.38
N LYS A 249 5.97 -17.32 -5.43
CA LYS A 249 5.16 -18.25 -6.24
C LYS A 249 5.36 -19.75 -5.94
N ALA A 250 6.08 -20.10 -4.87
CA ALA A 250 6.20 -21.48 -4.44
C ALA A 250 4.86 -22.04 -3.92
N LYS A 251 4.58 -23.31 -4.21
CA LYS A 251 3.36 -24.00 -3.79
C LYS A 251 3.39 -24.24 -2.27
N SER A 252 2.36 -23.79 -1.58
CA SER A 252 2.26 -23.96 -0.13
C SER A 252 1.50 -25.24 0.20
N ARG A 253 2.11 -26.15 0.96
CA ARG A 253 1.47 -27.37 1.46
C ARG A 253 1.00 -27.15 2.89
N SER A 254 -0.23 -27.57 3.21
CA SER A 254 -0.73 -27.58 4.59
C SER A 254 0.05 -28.62 5.41
N ARG A 255 0.44 -28.27 6.65
CA ARG A 255 1.10 -29.21 7.57
C ARG A 255 0.16 -30.31 8.09
N ASN A 256 -1.15 -30.16 7.94
CA ASN A 256 -2.13 -31.15 8.39
C ASN A 256 -3.07 -31.56 7.24
N PRO A 257 -2.65 -32.45 6.33
CA PRO A 257 -3.52 -32.95 5.27
C PRO A 257 -4.63 -33.81 5.87
N LYS A 258 -5.90 -33.50 5.53
CA LYS A 258 -7.04 -34.35 5.90
C LYS A 258 -6.83 -35.73 5.29
N LYS A 259 -6.91 -36.80 6.12
CA LYS A 259 -6.77 -38.18 5.67
C LYS A 259 -7.78 -38.47 4.54
N PRO A 260 -7.37 -39.11 3.43
CA PRO A 260 -8.31 -39.49 2.39
C PRO A 260 -9.33 -40.49 2.96
N LYS A 261 -10.62 -40.24 2.72
CA LYS A 261 -11.70 -41.20 3.03
C LYS A 261 -11.48 -42.45 2.18
N LYS A 262 -11.39 -43.62 2.83
CA LYS A 262 -11.46 -44.92 2.13
C LYS A 262 -12.80 -44.97 1.38
N LYS A 263 -12.73 -45.37 0.11
CA LYS A 263 -13.89 -45.62 -0.73
C LYS A 263 -14.17 -47.12 -0.58
N ASP A 264 -15.24 -47.45 0.15
CA ASP A 264 -15.85 -48.79 0.15
C ASP A 264 -16.53 -49.05 -1.20
#